data_AF-A0A4Y7U2R0-F1
#
_entry.id   AF-A0A4Y7U2R0-F1
#
_cell.length_a   1.000
_cell.length_b   1.000
_cell.length_c   1.000
_cell.angle_alpha   90.00
_cell.angle_beta   90.00
_cell.angle_gamma   90.00
#
_symmetry.space_group_name_H-M   'P 1'
#
loop_
_entity.id
_entity.type
_entity.pdbx_description
1 polymer ?
#
loop_
_entity_poly.entity_id
_entity_poly.type
_entity_poly.pdbx_seq_one_letter_code
_entity_poly.pdbx_strand_id
1 'polypeptide(L)'
;PDYFFQKHFPDSGTYLGQKLSKDDFLNGPLIYNITIEGDHKIMEPNSGLIEVKNGENVTFRIKNISKTDQFFYLNKKNQPVRIDNAKERKGSLEFQVTFDKNIGQFI
;
A
#
# COMPACT_ATOMS: atom_id res chain seq x y z
N PRO A 1 16.19 13.55 -0.39
CA PRO A 1 16.21 13.73 1.08
C PRO A 1 15.04 13.00 1.75
N ASP A 2 13.80 13.26 1.29
CA ASP A 2 12.56 12.60 1.77
C ASP A 2 12.57 11.07 1.61
N TYR A 3 13.35 10.57 0.64
CA TYR A 3 13.38 9.17 0.22
C TYR A 3 14.26 8.24 1.06
N PHE A 4 15.25 8.75 1.79
CA PHE A 4 16.03 7.93 2.73
C PHE A 4 15.12 7.40 3.85
N PHE A 5 14.09 8.18 4.20
CA PHE A 5 13.16 7.89 5.29
C PHE A 5 12.09 6.87 4.99
N GLN A 6 11.80 6.59 3.71
CA GLN A 6 10.89 5.50 3.35
C GLN A 6 11.51 4.11 3.57
N LYS A 7 12.85 4.03 3.71
CA LYS A 7 13.58 2.79 4.02
C LYS A 7 14.27 2.81 5.39
N HIS A 8 14.54 3.99 5.96
CA HIS A 8 15.29 4.16 7.21
C HIS A 8 14.75 5.32 8.06
N PHE A 9 14.12 5.05 9.20
CA PHE A 9 13.70 6.10 10.14
C PHE A 9 14.89 6.57 10.99
N PRO A 10 15.12 7.88 11.19
CA PRO A 10 16.26 8.36 11.97
C PRO A 10 15.94 8.30 13.46
N ASP A 11 16.92 7.92 14.28
CA ASP A 11 16.75 7.88 15.75
C ASP A 11 16.38 9.26 16.33
N SER A 12 16.79 10.35 15.67
CA SER A 12 16.47 11.73 16.05
C SER A 12 15.01 12.13 15.82
N GLY A 13 14.22 11.34 15.08
CA GLY A 13 12.85 11.68 14.66
C GLY A 13 12.73 12.98 13.85
N THR A 14 13.85 13.53 13.39
CA THR A 14 13.95 14.85 12.77
C THR A 14 14.98 14.81 11.64
N TYR A 15 14.64 15.37 10.48
CA TYR A 15 15.55 15.45 9.33
C TYR A 15 15.40 16.78 8.59
N LEU A 16 16.53 17.42 8.27
CA LEU A 16 16.58 18.75 7.63
C LEU A 16 15.65 19.78 8.30
N GLY A 17 15.52 19.72 9.63
CA GLY A 17 14.67 20.62 10.41
C GLY A 17 13.18 20.29 10.40
N GLN A 18 12.74 19.23 9.71
CA GLN A 18 11.37 18.75 9.75
C GLN A 18 11.22 17.56 10.70
N LYS A 19 10.16 17.58 11.50
CA LYS A 19 9.81 16.46 12.40
C LYS A 19 9.09 15.38 11.59
N LEU A 20 9.58 14.15 11.66
CA LEU A 20 9.00 13.01 10.96
C LEU A 20 8.05 12.25 11.89
N SER A 21 6.89 11.84 11.36
CA SER A 21 5.94 10.98 12.09
C SER A 21 6.40 9.53 12.00
N LYS A 22 6.70 8.93 13.16
CA LYS A 22 7.04 7.50 13.25
C LYS A 22 5.85 6.63 12.87
N ASP A 23 4.65 7.07 13.22
CA ASP A 23 3.42 6.35 12.89
C ASP A 23 3.18 6.35 11.37
N ASP A 24 3.45 7.46 10.68
CA ASP A 24 3.31 7.52 9.22
C ASP A 24 4.34 6.61 8.52
N PHE A 25 5.55 6.50 9.08
CA PHE A 25 6.57 5.59 8.58
C PHE A 25 6.18 4.12 8.76
N LEU A 26 5.71 3.74 9.95
CA LEU A 26 5.33 2.34 10.26
C LEU A 26 4.09 1.88 9.50
N ASN A 27 3.17 2.80 9.19
CA ASN A 27 1.95 2.52 8.44
C ASN A 27 2.11 2.72 6.92
N GLY A 28 3.29 3.12 6.47
CA GLY A 28 3.59 3.30 5.06
C GLY A 28 3.68 1.96 4.30
N PRO A 29 3.35 1.94 3.00
CA PRO A 29 3.55 0.74 2.18
C PRO A 29 5.03 0.37 2.09
N LEU A 30 5.31 -0.90 1.78
CA LEU A 30 6.67 -1.32 1.46
C LEU A 30 7.03 -0.79 0.06
N ILE A 31 7.97 0.16 -0.03
CA ILE A 31 8.28 0.88 -1.27
C ILE A 31 9.49 0.26 -1.97
N TYR A 32 9.30 -0.17 -3.23
CA TYR A 32 10.36 -0.58 -4.15
C TYR A 32 10.70 0.57 -5.11
N ASN A 33 11.92 0.59 -5.68
CA ASN A 33 12.38 1.71 -6.51
C ASN A 33 11.41 2.05 -7.66
N ILE A 34 10.78 1.04 -8.28
CA ILE A 34 9.80 1.24 -9.38
C ILE A 34 8.51 1.94 -8.94
N THR A 35 8.09 1.74 -7.67
CA THR A 35 6.90 2.42 -7.13
C THR A 35 7.14 3.89 -6.81
N ILE A 36 8.42 4.31 -6.74
CA ILE A 36 8.85 5.69 -6.49
C ILE A 36 8.79 6.51 -7.77
N GLU A 37 9.17 5.92 -8.91
CA GLU A 37 9.18 6.63 -10.21
C GLU A 37 7.77 7.01 -10.70
N GLY A 38 6.73 6.29 -10.27
CA GLY A 38 5.34 6.53 -10.66
C GLY A 38 4.53 7.44 -9.72
N ASP A 39 5.14 8.01 -8.67
CA ASP A 39 4.44 8.79 -7.63
C ASP A 39 3.17 8.09 -7.10
N HIS A 40 3.21 6.76 -6.96
CA HIS A 40 2.04 5.98 -6.53
C HIS A 40 1.73 6.25 -5.06
N LYS A 41 0.44 6.39 -4.74
CA LYS A 41 0.00 6.63 -3.35
C LYS A 41 -1.20 5.79 -2.99
N ILE A 42 -1.10 5.00 -1.92
CA ILE A 42 -2.26 4.35 -1.31
C ILE A 42 -3.11 5.42 -0.64
N MET A 43 -4.36 5.52 -1.09
CA MET A 43 -5.38 6.42 -0.57
C MET A 43 -6.32 5.71 0.40
N GLU A 44 -6.51 4.40 0.20
CA GLU A 44 -7.27 3.50 1.07
C GLU A 44 -6.60 2.10 1.01
N PRO A 45 -6.50 1.38 2.12
CA PRO A 45 -6.92 1.75 3.48
C PRO A 45 -6.04 2.84 4.10
N ASN A 46 -6.53 3.50 5.15
CA ASN A 46 -5.82 4.60 5.83
C ASN A 46 -4.74 4.11 6.82
N SER A 47 -4.57 2.79 6.95
CA SER A 47 -3.67 2.14 7.90
C SER A 47 -3.05 0.89 7.23
N GLY A 48 -1.80 0.59 7.58
CA GLY A 48 -1.13 -0.66 7.17
C GLY A 48 -1.60 -1.88 7.97
N LEU A 49 -2.18 -1.65 9.16
CA LEU A 49 -2.88 -2.67 9.95
C LEU A 49 -4.37 -2.58 9.68
N ILE A 50 -4.96 -3.69 9.22
CA ILE A 50 -6.37 -3.77 8.84
C ILE A 50 -7.02 -4.88 9.65
N GLU A 51 -7.99 -4.54 10.50
CA GLU A 51 -8.82 -5.53 11.19
C GLU A 51 -9.97 -5.96 10.26
N VAL A 52 -10.01 -7.24 9.92
CA VAL A 52 -10.97 -7.79 8.95
C VAL A 52 -11.44 -9.17 9.38
N LYS A 53 -12.69 -9.49 9.05
CA LYS A 53 -13.23 -10.85 9.22
C LYS A 53 -13.00 -11.68 7.97
N ASN A 54 -12.94 -13.01 8.15
CA ASN A 54 -12.86 -13.92 7.01
C ASN A 54 -14.11 -13.77 6.11
N GLY A 55 -13.88 -13.50 4.83
CA GLY A 55 -14.89 -13.24 3.80
C GLY A 55 -15.23 -11.75 3.62
N GLU A 56 -14.63 -10.85 4.39
CA GLU A 56 -14.87 -9.41 4.28
C GLU A 56 -14.12 -8.81 3.07
N ASN A 57 -14.73 -7.81 2.43
CA ASN A 57 -14.12 -7.08 1.33
C ASN A 57 -13.53 -5.78 1.83
N VAL A 58 -12.24 -5.55 1.55
CA VAL A 58 -11.58 -4.27 1.81
C VAL A 58 -11.39 -3.54 0.50
N THR A 59 -11.70 -2.25 0.50
CA THR A 59 -11.46 -1.36 -0.63
C THR A 59 -10.03 -0.85 -0.58
N PHE A 60 -9.33 -1.00 -1.69
CA PHE A 60 -8.05 -0.37 -1.94
C PHE A 60 -8.23 0.71 -3.01
N ARG A 61 -7.60 1.86 -2.78
CA ARG A 61 -7.56 2.93 -3.77
C ARG A 61 -6.14 3.42 -3.89
N ILE A 62 -5.56 3.34 -5.09
CA ILE A 62 -4.17 3.72 -5.33
C ILE A 62 -4.12 4.79 -6.42
N LYS A 63 -3.56 5.95 -6.08
CA LYS A 63 -3.37 7.06 -7.01
C LYS A 63 -2.23 6.75 -7.98
N ASN A 64 -2.34 7.28 -9.19
CA ASN A 64 -1.32 7.20 -10.24
C ASN A 64 -1.02 5.77 -10.74
N ILE A 65 -1.99 4.86 -10.64
CA ILE A 65 -1.98 3.55 -11.32
C ILE A 65 -3.16 3.53 -12.31
N SER A 66 -2.92 3.08 -13.53
CA SER A 66 -3.95 2.83 -14.55
C SER A 66 -4.39 1.37 -14.54
N LYS A 67 -5.61 1.09 -15.00
CA LYS A 67 -6.07 -0.29 -15.17
C LYS A 67 -5.25 -1.09 -16.18
N THR A 68 -4.53 -0.42 -17.08
CA THR A 68 -3.69 -1.07 -18.10
C THR A 68 -2.34 -1.50 -17.55
N ASP A 69 -1.95 -1.00 -16.37
CA ASP A 69 -0.69 -1.36 -15.74
C ASP A 69 -0.74 -2.81 -15.23
N GLN A 70 0.40 -3.49 -15.29
CA GLN A 70 0.52 -4.83 -14.71
C GLN A 70 0.59 -4.71 -13.19
N PHE A 71 -0.55 -4.94 -12.54
CA PHE A 71 -0.70 -4.80 -11.09
C PHE A 71 -1.35 -6.04 -10.46
N PHE A 72 -0.79 -6.49 -9.34
CA PHE A 72 -1.22 -7.68 -8.61
C PHE A 72 -0.91 -7.52 -7.12
N TYR A 73 -1.65 -8.25 -6.28
CA TYR A 73 -1.27 -8.45 -4.88
C TYR A 73 -0.72 -9.86 -4.68
N LEU A 74 -0.03 -10.10 -3.57
CA LEU A 74 0.52 -11.41 -3.23
C LEU A 74 -0.37 -12.11 -2.19
N ASN A 75 -0.66 -13.39 -2.42
CA ASN A 75 -1.33 -14.23 -1.43
C ASN A 75 -0.33 -14.77 -0.39
N LYS A 76 -0.80 -15.54 0.60
CA LYS A 76 0.05 -16.12 1.66
C LYS A 76 1.14 -17.09 1.18
N LYS A 77 1.07 -17.53 -0.08
CA LYS A 77 2.06 -18.38 -0.75
C LYS A 77 2.99 -17.58 -1.66
N ASN A 78 2.99 -16.24 -1.57
CA ASN A 78 3.71 -15.33 -2.46
C ASN A 78 3.34 -15.48 -3.94
N GLN A 79 2.12 -15.93 -4.24
CA GLN A 79 1.65 -16.04 -5.62
C GLN A 79 0.91 -14.75 -6.02
N PRO A 80 1.12 -14.25 -7.24
CA PRO A 80 0.43 -13.07 -7.73
C PRO A 80 -1.05 -13.39 -7.94
N VAL A 81 -1.91 -12.52 -7.43
CA VAL A 81 -3.36 -12.56 -7.65
C VAL A 81 -3.76 -11.33 -8.45
N ARG A 82 -4.43 -11.58 -9.58
CA ARG A 82 -4.90 -10.53 -10.47
C ARG A 82 -6.10 -9.81 -9.86
N ILE A 83 -6.20 -8.53 -10.15
CA ILE A 83 -7.34 -7.70 -9.73
C ILE A 83 -8.27 -7.53 -10.92
N ASP A 84 -9.41 -8.21 -10.88
CA ASP A 84 -10.35 -8.26 -11.99
C ASP A 84 -11.47 -7.20 -11.89
N ASN A 85 -11.68 -6.61 -10.71
CA ASN A 85 -12.77 -5.68 -10.42
C ASN A 85 -12.31 -4.20 -10.32
N ALA A 86 -11.14 -3.87 -10.87
CA ALA A 86 -10.58 -2.52 -10.77
C ALA A 86 -11.33 -1.48 -11.61
N LYS A 87 -11.52 -0.29 -11.05
CA LYS A 87 -12.18 0.85 -11.67
C LYS A 87 -11.33 2.11 -11.51
N GLU A 88 -11.16 2.85 -12.58
CA GLU A 88 -10.51 4.16 -12.50
C GLU A 88 -11.48 5.20 -11.92
N ARG A 89 -11.02 5.97 -10.93
CA ARG A 89 -11.80 6.99 -10.24
C ARG A 89 -10.89 8.17 -9.87
N LYS A 90 -11.15 9.34 -10.46
CA LYS A 90 -10.46 10.61 -10.14
C LYS A 90 -8.92 10.50 -10.14
N GLY A 91 -8.34 9.81 -11.13
CA GLY A 91 -6.88 9.60 -11.23
C GLY A 91 -6.32 8.56 -10.26
N SER A 92 -7.15 7.63 -9.79
CA SER A 92 -6.77 6.49 -8.96
C SER A 92 -7.44 5.21 -9.43
N LEU A 93 -6.83 4.07 -9.12
CA LEU A 93 -7.39 2.75 -9.33
C LEU A 93 -8.06 2.28 -8.03
N GLU A 94 -9.36 2.04 -8.06
CA GLU A 94 -10.16 1.55 -6.95
C GLU A 94 -10.55 0.09 -7.21
N PHE A 95 -10.32 -0.79 -6.24
CA PHE A 95 -10.64 -2.22 -6.34
C PHE A 95 -10.93 -2.80 -4.95
N GLN A 96 -11.53 -3.99 -4.92
CA GLN A 96 -11.83 -4.69 -3.68
C GLN A 96 -11.10 -6.01 -3.61
N VAL A 97 -10.57 -6.31 -2.43
CA VAL A 97 -9.91 -7.57 -2.11
C VAL A 97 -10.73 -8.28 -1.02
N THR A 98 -11.10 -9.53 -1.26
CA THR A 98 -11.77 -10.37 -0.27
C THR A 98 -10.73 -11.00 0.64
N PHE A 99 -10.79 -10.71 1.94
CA PHE A 99 -9.90 -11.27 2.95
C PHE A 99 -10.39 -12.65 3.37
N ASP A 100 -9.84 -13.67 2.74
CA ASP A 100 -10.12 -15.08 3.03
C ASP A 100 -8.87 -15.82 3.54
N LYS A 101 -8.99 -17.15 3.65
CA LYS A 101 -7.90 -18.05 4.06
C LYS A 101 -6.67 -18.04 3.14
N ASN A 102 -6.73 -17.42 1.96
CA ASN A 102 -5.63 -17.36 1.00
C ASN A 102 -4.79 -16.08 1.15
N ILE A 103 -5.32 -15.04 1.78
CA ILE A 103 -4.57 -13.81 2.07
C ILE A 103 -3.60 -14.05 3.23
N GLY A 104 -2.40 -13.48 3.13
CA GLY A 104 -1.41 -13.50 4.22
C GLY A 104 -1.93 -12.74 5.43
N GLN A 105 -1.88 -13.38 6.60
CA GLN A 105 -2.25 -12.76 7.87
C GLN A 105 -1.00 -12.70 8.73
N PHE A 106 -0.70 -11.52 9.29
CA PHE A 106 0.21 -11.41 10.42
C PHE A 106 -0.64 -11.46 11.69
N ILE A 107 -0.32 -12.41 12.57
CA ILE A 107 -0.92 -12.56 13.90
C ILE A 107 0.07 -12.01 14.92
#